data_AF-I2Q8I0-F1
#
_entry.id   AF-I2Q8I0-F1
#
_cell.length_a   1.000
_cell.length_b   1.000
_cell.length_c   1.000
_cell.angle_alpha   90.00
_cell.angle_beta   90.00
_cell.angle_gamma   90.00
#
_symmetry.space_group_name_H-M   'P 1'
#
loop_
_entity.id
_entity.type
_entity.pdbx_description
1 polymer ?
#
loop_
_entity_poly.entity_id
_entity_poly.type
_entity_poly.pdbx_seq_one_letter_code
_entity_poly.pdbx_strand_id
1 'polypeptide(L)' 'MAVIQSENKVHAGTCIDSEMNRQGAIAAAYAAGGGSAAVAAAIKTAEIAHYRRIIASCKANSLPFNNFTVALLDLGTGGS' A
#
# COMPACT_ATOMS: atom_id res chain seq x y z
N MET A 1 25.07 6.40 -12.15
CA MET A 1 24.41 7.72 -12.11
C MET A 1 23.52 7.74 -10.87
N ALA A 2 23.96 8.34 -9.76
CA ALA A 2 23.10 8.48 -8.59
C ALA A 2 22.13 9.63 -8.90
N VAL A 3 20.90 9.30 -9.28
CA VAL A 3 19.85 10.30 -9.49
C VAL A 3 19.57 10.93 -8.12
N ILE A 4 19.94 12.19 -7.93
CA ILE A 4 19.51 12.96 -6.75
C ILE A 4 18.00 13.13 -6.88
N GLN A 5 17.26 12.25 -6.22
CA GLN A 5 15.81 12.35 -6.10
C GLN A 5 15.54 13.35 -4.97
N SER A 6 14.84 14.44 -5.27
CA SER A 6 14.26 15.25 -4.19
C SER A 6 13.29 14.38 -3.38
N GLU A 7 13.14 14.63 -2.08
CA GLU A 7 12.30 13.82 -1.18
C GLU A 7 10.88 13.59 -1.74
N ASN A 8 10.30 14.61 -2.38
CA ASN A 8 9.03 14.49 -3.10
C ASN A 8 9.02 13.48 -4.26
N LYS A 9 10.12 13.33 -5.00
CA LYS A 9 10.22 12.31 -6.08
C LYS A 9 10.35 10.89 -5.49
N VAL A 10 10.99 10.75 -4.32
CA VAL A 10 11.07 9.47 -3.59
C VAL A 10 9.69 9.06 -3.08
N HIS A 11 8.93 10.01 -2.52
CA HIS A 11 7.54 9.77 -2.11
C HIS A 11 6.66 9.33 -3.29
N ALA A 12 6.71 10.06 -4.39
CA ALA A 12 5.95 9.72 -5.60
C ALA A 12 6.31 8.33 -6.14
N GLY A 13 7.61 7.99 -6.19
CA GLY A 13 8.07 6.66 -6.59
C GLY A 13 7.56 5.56 -5.65
N THR A 14 7.62 5.79 -4.33
CA THR A 14 7.12 4.84 -3.32
C THR A 14 5.63 4.57 -3.49
N CYS A 15 4.83 5.60 -3.77
CA CYS A 15 3.40 5.44 -4.03
C CYS A 15 3.14 4.64 -5.31
N ILE A 16 3.87 4.91 -6.40
CA ILE A 16 3.76 4.19 -7.67
C ILE A 16 4.14 2.71 -7.48
N ASP A 17 5.27 2.42 -6.84
CA ASP A 17 5.73 1.05 -6.58
C ASP A 17 4.75 0.31 -5.66
N SER A 18 4.17 0.99 -4.68
CA SER A 18 3.16 0.43 -3.79
C SER A 18 1.90 0.04 -4.57
N GLU A 19 1.42 0.90 -5.46
CA GLU A 19 0.24 0.64 -6.29
C GLU A 19 0.48 -0.49 -7.29
N MET A 20 1.65 -0.53 -7.94
CA MET A 20 2.01 -1.66 -8.81
C MET A 20 2.04 -2.99 -8.06
N ASN A 21 2.60 -3.00 -6.84
CA ASN A 21 2.58 -4.18 -5.99
C ASN A 21 1.16 -4.58 -5.57
N ARG A 22 0.28 -3.61 -5.30
CA ARG A 22 -1.13 -3.87 -5.00
C ARG A 22 -1.80 -4.55 -6.19
N GLN A 23 -1.67 -3.99 -7.38
CA GLN A 23 -2.26 -4.55 -8.60
C GLN A 23 -1.72 -5.96 -8.90
N GLY A 24 -0.42 -6.19 -8.73
CA GLY A 24 0.19 -7.52 -8.88
C GLY A 24 -0.36 -8.55 -7.90
N ALA A 25 -0.54 -8.18 -6.63
CA ALA A 25 -1.11 -9.06 -5.62
C ALA A 25 -2.58 -9.40 -5.91
N ILE A 26 -3.37 -8.42 -6.38
CA ILE A 26 -4.76 -8.64 -6.78
C ILE A 26 -4.83 -9.57 -8.00
N ALA A 27 -4.02 -9.31 -9.03
CA ALA A 27 -3.95 -10.16 -10.22
C ALA A 27 -3.53 -11.60 -9.88
N ALA A 28 -2.55 -11.77 -8.99
CA ALA A 28 -2.14 -13.08 -8.49
C ALA A 28 -3.27 -13.78 -7.72
N ALA A 29 -4.04 -13.05 -6.92
CA ALA A 29 -5.19 -13.59 -6.20
C ALA A 29 -6.28 -14.10 -7.16
N TYR A 30 -6.58 -13.35 -8.22
CA TYR A 30 -7.50 -13.80 -9.27
C TYR A 30 -6.96 -15.01 -10.04
N ALA A 31 -5.67 -15.00 -10.39
CA ALA A 31 -5.03 -16.11 -11.11
C ALA A 31 -4.94 -17.41 -10.28
N ALA A 32 -4.86 -17.30 -8.95
CA ALA A 32 -4.82 -18.45 -8.05
C ALA A 32 -6.14 -19.25 -7.99
N GLY A 33 -7.22 -18.79 -8.63
CA GLY A 33 -8.48 -19.53 -8.76
C GLY A 33 -9.23 -19.76 -7.44
N GLY A 34 -8.85 -19.06 -6.38
CA GLY A 34 -9.53 -19.13 -5.09
C GLY A 34 -10.96 -18.58 -5.18
N GLY A 35 -11.87 -19.08 -4.34
CA GLY A 35 -13.23 -18.54 -4.24
C GLY A 35 -13.24 -17.06 -3.81
N SER A 36 -14.38 -16.38 -3.98
CA SER A 36 -14.54 -14.94 -3.71
C SER A 36 -14.00 -14.49 -2.33
N ALA A 37 -14.12 -15.34 -1.31
CA ALA A 37 -13.58 -15.06 0.03
C ALA A 37 -12.03 -15.08 0.11
N ALA A 38 -11.37 -15.99 -0.60
CA ALA A 38 -9.90 -16.06 -0.64
C ALA A 38 -9.31 -14.89 -1.43
N VAL A 39 -9.97 -14.52 -2.53
CA VAL A 39 -9.61 -13.32 -3.30
C VAL A 39 -9.80 -12.05 -2.46
N ALA A 40 -10.93 -11.92 -1.75
CA ALA A 40 -11.17 -10.79 -0.85
C ALA A 40 -10.13 -10.69 0.28
N ALA A 41 -9.73 -11.82 0.89
CA ALA A 41 -8.68 -11.82 1.92
C ALA A 41 -7.30 -11.42 1.37
N ALA A 42 -6.97 -11.86 0.15
CA ALA A 42 -5.72 -11.49 -0.51
C ALA A 42 -5.70 -10.00 -0.90
N ILE A 43 -6.80 -9.47 -1.45
CA ILE A 43 -6.97 -8.04 -1.73
C ILE A 43 -6.80 -7.23 -0.43
N LYS A 44 -7.49 -7.63 0.64
CA LYS A 44 -7.42 -6.98 1.95
C LYS A 44 -5.98 -6.93 2.47
N THR A 45 -5.24 -8.03 2.35
CA THR A 45 -3.83 -8.11 2.77
C THR A 45 -2.94 -7.17 1.94
N ALA A 46 -3.19 -7.09 0.63
CA ALA A 46 -2.47 -6.18 -0.27
C ALA A 46 -2.75 -4.71 0.06
N GLU A 47 -4.00 -4.36 0.37
CA GLU A 47 -4.39 -3.00 0.78
C GLU A 47 -3.74 -2.58 2.10
N ILE A 48 -3.72 -3.48 3.09
CA ILE A 48 -3.04 -3.24 4.37
C ILE A 48 -1.54 -2.95 4.13
N ALA A 49 -0.87 -3.76 3.31
CA ALA A 49 0.53 -3.56 2.98
C ALA A 49 0.76 -2.23 2.24
N HIS A 50 -0.15 -1.88 1.33
CA HIS A 50 -0.11 -0.62 0.59
C HIS A 50 -0.22 0.60 1.52
N TYR A 51 -1.23 0.63 2.40
CA TYR A 51 -1.42 1.76 3.32
C TYR A 51 -0.28 1.90 4.32
N ARG A 52 0.29 0.81 4.84
CA ARG A 52 1.47 0.86 5.71
C ARG A 52 2.69 1.47 5.01
N ARG A 53 2.92 1.13 3.74
CA ARG A 53 4.01 1.72 2.92
C ARG A 53 3.80 3.22 2.70
N ILE A 54 2.56 3.65 2.40
CA ILE A 54 2.25 5.06 2.24
C ILE A 54 2.43 5.81 3.57
N ILE A 55 1.95 5.28 4.70
CA ILE A 55 2.14 5.92 6.01
C ILE A 55 3.63 6.08 6.33
N ALA A 56 4.44 5.05 6.11
CA ALA A 56 5.89 5.12 6.30
C ALA A 56 6.53 6.20 5.41
N SER A 57 6.11 6.28 4.15
CA SER A 57 6.56 7.30 3.21
C SER A 57 6.14 8.71 3.65
N CYS A 58 4.88 8.89 4.06
CA CYS A 58 4.37 10.17 4.56
C CYS A 58 5.10 10.61 5.83
N LYS A 59 5.36 9.69 6.78
CA LYS A 59 6.16 9.97 7.99
C LYS A 59 7.58 10.43 7.65
N ALA A 60 8.23 9.79 6.67
CA ALA A 60 9.57 10.16 6.22
C ALA A 60 9.61 11.54 5.52
N ASN A 61 8.49 11.99 4.95
CA ASN A 61 8.39 13.25 4.20
C ASN A 61 7.62 14.35 4.96
N SER A 62 7.32 14.16 6.25
CA SER A 62 6.50 15.08 7.06
C SER A 62 5.13 15.43 6.43
N LEU A 63 4.52 14.47 5.74
CA LEU A 63 3.21 14.60 5.09
C LEU A 63 2.07 14.05 5.97
N PRO A 64 0.84 14.59 5.86
CA PRO A 64 -0.31 14.08 6.60
C PRO A 64 -0.65 12.64 6.19
N PHE A 65 -0.79 11.74 7.18
CA PHE A 65 -1.04 10.31 6.96
C PHE A 65 -2.28 9.77 7.71
N ASN A 66 -3.05 10.66 8.36
CA ASN A 66 -4.16 10.26 9.23
C ASN A 66 -5.24 9.47 8.46
N ASN A 67 -5.55 9.87 7.23
CA ASN A 67 -6.54 9.21 6.39
C ASN A 67 -6.16 7.75 6.08
N PHE A 68 -4.87 7.46 5.86
CA PHE A 68 -4.39 6.11 5.63
C PHE A 68 -4.40 5.25 6.90
N THR A 69 -4.26 5.88 8.07
CA THR A 69 -4.35 5.20 9.37
C THR A 69 -5.80 4.81 9.68
N VAL A 70 -6.77 5.66 9.35
CA VAL A 70 -8.20 5.33 9.42
C VAL A 70 -8.55 4.19 8.47
N ALA A 71 -8.05 4.21 7.23
CA ALA A 71 -8.25 3.11 6.29
C ALA A 71 -7.71 1.76 6.84
N LEU A 72 -6.57 1.76 7.53
CA LEU A 72 -6.06 0.56 8.21
C LEU A 72 -6.95 0.10 9.38
N LEU A 73 -7.54 1.04 10.11
CA LEU A 73 -8.51 0.74 11.18
C LEU A 73 -9.79 0.12 10.63
N ASP A 74 -10.33 0.66 9.53
CA ASP A 74 -11.52 0.12 8.86
C ASP A 74 -11.26 -1.27 8.26
N LEU A 75 -10.04 -1.54 7.81
CA LEU A 75 -9.59 -2.87 7.41
C LEU A 75 -9.39 -3.81 8.62
N GLY A 76 -9.61 -3.35 9.85
CA GLY A 76 -9.56 -4.17 11.05
C GLY A 76 -8.15 -4.49 11.55
N THR A 77 -7.14 -3.68 11.16
CA THR A 77 -5.74 -3.91 11.55
C THR A 77 -5.25 -3.08 12.75
N GLY A 78 -6.13 -2.29 13.36
CA GLY A 78 -5.78 -1.50 14.56
C GLY A 78 -4.88 -0.29 14.29
N GLY A 79 -4.66 0.09 13.03
CA GLY A 79 -3.99 1.35 12.66
C GLY A 79 -2.48 1.43 12.96
N SER A 80 -1.82 0.30 13.26
CA SER A 80 -0.39 0.27 13.66
C SER A 80 0.53 -0.33 12.60
#